data_AF-A0A6S7AHY9-F1
#
_entry.id   AF-A0A6S7AHY9-F1
#
_cell.length_a   1.000
_cell.length_b   1.000
_cell.length_c   1.000
_cell.angle_alpha   90.00
_cell.angle_beta   90.00
_cell.angle_gamma   90.00
#
_symmetry.space_group_name_H-M   'P 1'
#
loop_
_entity.id
_entity.type
_entity.pdbx_description
1 polymer ?
#
loop_
_entity_poly.entity_id
_entity_poly.type
_entity_poly.pdbx_seq_one_letter_code
_entity_poly.pdbx_strand_id
1 'polypeptide(L)'
;MIRFFNSVGYRRFLLAMLYVMVAAAAFNGFYTKWRLNDGHGPHSLASMVDGTAYRPYVYRQFAPAIANGIQDLMPAATVERLSERLTDPRRVNSRSGLAMRFPASEAMQAPVTLRYHIVYYLTFLALLGSLFAMRSVCLRAGASAAAATAAPLVIALLLPFFLTEGGFFYDFFEVLFMACAILLAWRIPVERPVRAAGRLGLLAVVAAMATWNKEAFFFYVVTLYPILRLSLPRLKAATVVAGLVFVCGCVYLALRVRYAGNPGGAVSFQPGANFFYFLDPGNWFRTESTYGVALPKGLSAVMVLMIAGVAVTGWRLLPAPFRLHVLMALAVNVPLFLLFAAEGEARNLSMLYPSLLVLMAMALTAWMNTAAPTAAGVDRAQA
;
A
#
# COMPACT_ATOMS: atom_id res chain seq x y z
N MET A 1 -11.55 38.01 -5.25
CA MET A 1 -10.78 37.12 -4.34
C MET A 1 -11.59 35.90 -3.87
N ILE A 2 -12.78 36.05 -3.27
CA ILE A 2 -13.59 34.91 -2.77
C ILE A 2 -13.91 33.85 -3.85
N ARG A 3 -14.15 34.27 -5.10
CA ARG A 3 -14.39 33.34 -6.24
C ARG A 3 -13.22 32.40 -6.53
N PHE A 4 -11.98 32.86 -6.35
CA PHE A 4 -10.78 32.02 -6.55
C PHE A 4 -10.67 30.95 -5.46
N PHE A 5 -10.83 31.33 -4.19
CA PHE A 5 -10.77 30.40 -3.06
C PHE A 5 -11.92 29.39 -3.02
N ASN A 6 -13.06 29.71 -3.65
CA ASN A 6 -14.16 28.78 -3.85
C ASN A 6 -14.06 27.93 -5.13
N SER A 7 -13.04 28.15 -5.96
CA SER A 7 -12.88 27.41 -7.20
C SER A 7 -12.56 25.93 -6.97
N VAL A 8 -13.01 25.07 -7.89
CA VAL A 8 -12.67 23.64 -7.88
C VAL A 8 -11.15 23.43 -8.00
N GLY A 9 -10.46 24.29 -8.75
CA GLY A 9 -9.01 24.25 -8.92
C GLY A 9 -8.28 24.43 -7.59
N TYR A 10 -8.63 25.46 -6.83
CA TYR A 10 -8.02 25.74 -5.53
C TYR A 10 -8.27 24.61 -4.52
N ARG A 11 -9.48 24.07 -4.46
CA ARG A 11 -9.80 22.92 -3.58
C ARG A 11 -8.99 21.67 -3.94
N ARG A 12 -8.80 21.38 -5.23
CA ARG A 12 -7.96 20.27 -5.70
C ARG A 12 -6.49 20.49 -5.39
N PHE A 13 -6.01 21.72 -5.52
CA PHE A 13 -4.65 22.10 -5.14
C PHE A 13 -4.41 21.87 -3.64
N LEU A 14 -5.30 22.36 -2.78
CA LEU A 14 -5.20 22.13 -1.32
C LEU A 14 -5.23 20.64 -0.97
N LEU A 15 -6.10 19.87 -1.61
CA LEU A 15 -6.15 18.42 -1.42
C LEU A 15 -4.83 17.75 -1.82
N ALA A 16 -4.25 18.14 -2.96
CA ALA A 16 -2.97 17.62 -3.41
C ALA A 16 -1.83 17.97 -2.43
N MET A 17 -1.80 19.21 -1.93
CA MET A 17 -0.84 19.63 -0.91
C MET A 17 -0.99 18.83 0.38
N LEU A 18 -2.23 18.62 0.86
CA LEU A 18 -2.49 17.78 2.03
C LEU A 18 -1.96 16.35 1.82
N TYR A 19 -2.19 15.78 0.63
CA TYR A 19 -1.74 14.42 0.31
C TYR A 19 -0.22 14.32 0.23
N VAL A 20 0.45 15.34 -0.32
CA VAL A 20 1.92 15.43 -0.31
C VAL A 20 2.44 15.46 1.13
N MET A 21 1.87 16.30 2.01
CA MET A 21 2.29 16.41 3.41
C MET A 21 2.11 15.09 4.17
N VAL A 22 0.95 14.46 4.05
CA VAL A 22 0.66 13.20 4.76
C VAL A 22 1.49 12.05 4.22
N ALA A 23 1.64 11.93 2.88
CA ALA A 23 2.53 10.94 2.29
C ALA A 23 3.97 11.14 2.75
N ALA A 24 4.45 12.39 2.83
CA ALA A 24 5.81 12.68 3.28
C ALA A 24 6.00 12.31 4.76
N ALA A 25 5.03 12.64 5.61
CA ALA A 25 5.07 12.27 7.04
C ALA A 25 5.08 10.74 7.22
N ALA A 26 4.13 10.03 6.59
CA ALA A 26 4.02 8.58 6.67
C ALA A 26 5.26 7.87 6.10
N PHE A 27 5.75 8.32 4.95
CA PHE A 27 6.95 7.77 4.34
C PHE A 27 8.21 8.05 5.17
N ASN A 28 8.33 9.23 5.78
CA ASN A 28 9.41 9.52 6.71
C ASN A 28 9.34 8.59 7.94
N GLY A 29 8.16 8.38 8.53
CA GLY A 29 7.98 7.46 9.67
C GLY A 29 8.37 6.01 9.33
N PHE A 30 8.00 5.55 8.13
CA PHE A 30 8.48 4.29 7.59
C PHE A 30 10.00 4.26 7.42
N TYR A 31 10.55 5.26 6.73
CA TYR A 31 11.96 5.27 6.35
C TYR A 31 12.87 5.39 7.57
N THR A 32 12.52 6.20 8.57
CA THR A 32 13.29 6.31 9.82
C THR A 32 13.33 5.00 10.59
N LYS A 33 12.26 4.20 10.51
CA LYS A 33 12.14 2.92 11.21
C LYS A 33 12.89 1.81 10.48
N TRP A 34 12.70 1.71 9.16
CA TRP A 34 13.13 0.55 8.38
C TRP A 34 14.34 0.81 7.48
N ARG A 35 14.54 2.04 7.02
CA ARG A 35 15.64 2.45 6.12
C ARG A 35 15.82 1.48 4.94
N LEU A 36 14.72 1.01 4.34
CA LEU A 36 14.72 0.03 3.25
C LEU A 36 15.55 -1.24 3.53
N ASN A 37 15.66 -1.61 4.81
CA ASN A 37 16.46 -2.71 5.36
C ASN A 37 17.96 -2.60 5.09
N ASP A 38 18.50 -1.37 5.12
CA ASP A 38 19.94 -1.13 5.10
C ASP A 38 20.68 -2.02 6.13
N GLY A 39 21.84 -2.53 5.74
CA GLY A 39 22.70 -3.35 6.60
C GLY A 39 22.24 -4.80 6.75
N HIS A 40 21.07 -5.16 6.20
CA HIS A 40 20.56 -6.53 6.21
C HIS A 40 20.77 -7.20 4.85
N GLY A 41 22.03 -7.51 4.52
CA GLY A 41 22.46 -8.00 3.20
C GLY A 41 21.54 -9.01 2.50
N PRO A 42 20.96 -10.04 3.17
CA PRO A 42 20.06 -10.99 2.53
C PRO A 42 18.77 -10.40 1.96
N HIS A 43 18.31 -9.24 2.45
CA HIS A 43 17.01 -8.64 2.08
C HIS A 43 17.02 -7.11 2.07
N SER A 44 18.20 -6.48 1.99
CA SER A 44 18.34 -5.04 1.81
C SER A 44 17.95 -4.62 0.40
N LEU A 45 17.62 -3.33 0.24
CA LEU A 45 17.34 -2.79 -1.09
C LEU A 45 18.54 -2.93 -2.03
N ALA A 46 19.78 -2.70 -1.56
CA ALA A 46 20.97 -2.85 -2.39
C ALA A 46 21.04 -4.24 -3.03
N SER A 47 20.89 -5.29 -2.23
CA SER A 47 20.90 -6.66 -2.73
C SER A 47 19.72 -6.96 -3.68
N MET A 48 18.57 -6.29 -3.50
CA MET A 48 17.44 -6.47 -4.43
C MET A 48 17.69 -5.80 -5.78
N VAL A 49 18.30 -4.61 -5.82
CA VAL A 49 18.61 -3.93 -7.09
C VAL A 49 19.75 -4.61 -7.85
N ASP A 50 20.70 -5.22 -7.13
CA ASP A 50 21.74 -6.04 -7.73
C ASP A 50 21.29 -7.45 -8.10
N GLY A 51 20.07 -7.85 -7.68
CA GLY A 51 19.53 -9.19 -7.95
C GLY A 51 20.23 -10.30 -7.16
N THR A 52 20.94 -9.97 -6.08
CA THR A 52 21.71 -10.89 -5.24
C THR A 52 21.01 -11.23 -3.92
N ALA A 53 19.89 -10.57 -3.61
CA ALA A 53 19.09 -10.86 -2.42
C ALA A 53 18.66 -12.34 -2.34
N TYR A 54 18.32 -12.77 -1.12
CA TYR A 54 17.80 -14.11 -0.87
C TYR A 54 16.34 -14.19 -1.33
N ARG A 55 15.91 -15.39 -1.70
CA ARG A 55 14.51 -15.71 -1.94
C ARG A 55 13.76 -15.74 -0.59
N PRO A 56 12.54 -15.19 -0.51
CA PRO A 56 11.72 -14.66 -1.62
C PRO A 56 11.94 -13.17 -1.94
N TYR A 57 12.79 -12.45 -1.21
CA TYR A 57 12.95 -11.00 -1.35
C TYR A 57 13.45 -10.57 -2.73
N VAL A 58 14.33 -11.36 -3.35
CA VAL A 58 14.83 -11.06 -4.70
C VAL A 58 13.72 -11.03 -5.76
N TYR A 59 12.55 -11.63 -5.53
CA TYR A 59 11.44 -11.57 -6.50
C TYR A 59 10.77 -10.20 -6.59
N ARG A 60 11.07 -9.26 -5.67
CA ARG A 60 10.44 -7.94 -5.54
C ARG A 60 10.99 -6.93 -6.56
N GLN A 61 10.85 -7.26 -7.85
CA GLN A 61 11.65 -6.63 -8.90
C GLN A 61 10.98 -5.48 -9.62
N PHE A 62 9.71 -5.17 -9.37
CA PHE A 62 9.03 -4.07 -10.06
C PHE A 62 9.78 -2.72 -9.97
N ALA A 63 10.00 -2.21 -8.75
CA ALA A 63 10.72 -0.94 -8.57
C ALA A 63 12.23 -1.06 -8.86
N PRO A 64 12.95 -2.12 -8.43
CA PRO A 64 14.34 -2.36 -8.81
C PRO A 64 14.59 -2.37 -10.32
N ALA A 65 13.73 -3.04 -11.10
CA ALA A 65 13.89 -3.10 -12.54
C ALA A 65 13.69 -1.73 -13.21
N ILE A 66 12.76 -0.90 -12.70
CA ILE A 66 12.63 0.49 -13.16
C ILE A 66 13.89 1.28 -12.83
N ALA A 67 14.43 1.14 -11.62
CA ALA A 67 15.64 1.85 -11.21
C ALA A 67 16.87 1.44 -12.04
N ASN A 68 17.07 0.14 -12.24
CA ASN A 68 18.12 -0.40 -13.12
C ASN A 68 17.92 0.11 -14.55
N GLY A 69 16.72 -0.01 -15.12
CA GLY A 69 16.44 0.45 -16.49
C GLY A 69 16.66 1.95 -16.68
N ILE A 70 16.30 2.79 -15.71
CA ILE A 70 16.58 4.23 -15.76
C ILE A 70 18.09 4.47 -15.76
N GLN A 71 18.85 3.81 -14.87
CA GLN A 71 20.30 3.96 -14.82
C GLN A 71 20.98 3.50 -16.12
N ASP A 72 20.55 2.36 -16.67
CA ASP A 72 21.11 1.76 -17.89
C ASP A 72 20.88 2.63 -19.14
N LEU A 73 19.81 3.42 -19.14
CA LEU A 73 19.52 4.40 -20.21
C LEU A 73 20.35 5.68 -20.12
N MET A 74 21.09 5.88 -19.03
CA MET A 74 21.87 7.10 -18.79
C MET A 74 23.35 6.91 -19.16
N PRO A 75 24.02 7.93 -19.72
CA PRO A 75 25.47 7.88 -19.92
C PRO A 75 26.21 7.70 -18.58
N ALA A 76 27.27 6.89 -18.57
CA ALA A 76 28.07 6.60 -17.37
C ALA A 76 28.52 7.87 -16.63
N ALA A 77 28.98 8.90 -17.38
CA ALA A 77 29.39 10.19 -16.82
C ALA A 77 28.24 10.94 -16.10
N THR A 78 26.99 10.74 -16.54
CA THR A 78 25.81 11.31 -15.87
C THR A 78 25.49 10.54 -14.59
N VAL A 79 25.58 9.20 -14.63
CA VAL A 79 25.38 8.35 -13.45
C VAL A 79 26.38 8.68 -12.36
N GLU A 80 27.67 8.82 -12.71
CA GLU A 80 28.73 9.22 -11.80
C GLU A 80 28.46 10.60 -11.20
N ARG A 81 28.24 11.61 -12.04
CA ARG A 81 27.94 12.99 -11.60
C ARG A 81 26.72 13.08 -10.68
N LEU A 82 25.66 12.32 -10.96
CA LEU A 82 24.47 12.30 -10.11
C LEU A 82 24.74 11.57 -8.80
N SER A 83 25.43 10.44 -8.85
CA SER A 83 25.77 9.66 -7.66
C SER A 83 26.64 10.49 -6.72
N GLU A 84 27.68 11.15 -7.22
CA GLU A 84 28.52 12.08 -6.45
C GLU A 84 27.69 13.19 -5.77
N ARG A 85 26.74 13.78 -6.50
CA ARG A 85 25.86 14.83 -5.97
C ARG A 85 24.92 14.33 -4.88
N LEU A 86 24.44 13.10 -4.99
CA LEU A 86 23.54 12.47 -4.02
C LEU A 86 24.30 12.01 -2.77
N THR A 87 25.58 11.67 -2.90
CA THR A 87 26.44 11.25 -1.79
C THR A 87 27.14 12.41 -1.08
N ASP A 88 27.30 13.58 -1.71
CA ASP A 88 27.97 14.74 -1.12
C ASP A 88 27.04 15.49 -0.13
N PRO A 89 27.29 15.41 1.20
CA PRO A 89 26.44 16.03 2.21
C PRO A 89 26.46 17.57 2.15
N ARG A 90 27.48 18.18 1.51
CA ARG A 90 27.62 19.65 1.40
C ARG A 90 26.80 20.22 0.25
N ARG A 91 26.56 19.43 -0.81
CA ARG A 91 25.77 19.84 -1.98
C ARG A 91 24.29 19.58 -1.80
N VAL A 92 23.93 18.58 -1.00
CA VAL A 92 22.58 18.42 -0.47
C VAL A 92 22.42 19.42 0.68
N ASN A 93 22.25 20.70 0.35
CA ASN A 93 22.18 21.84 1.28
C ASN A 93 20.92 21.81 2.19
N SER A 94 20.39 20.62 2.49
CA SER A 94 19.39 20.39 3.51
C SER A 94 20.09 19.79 4.73
N ARG A 95 19.95 20.46 5.87
CA ARG A 95 20.30 19.92 7.21
C ARG A 95 19.51 18.63 7.56
N SER A 96 18.85 18.01 6.58
CA SER A 96 17.86 16.94 6.68
C SER A 96 17.90 15.93 5.52
N GLY A 97 18.87 16.01 4.61
CA GLY A 97 19.04 15.07 3.51
C GLY A 97 19.36 13.66 4.01
N LEU A 98 19.08 12.65 3.18
CA LEU A 98 19.39 11.23 3.48
C LEU A 98 20.84 11.05 3.95
N ALA A 99 21.78 11.67 3.23
CA ALA A 99 23.21 11.67 3.54
C ALA A 99 23.55 12.19 4.94
N MET A 100 22.87 13.26 5.38
CA MET A 100 23.11 13.89 6.68
C MET A 100 22.39 13.15 7.82
N ARG A 101 21.20 12.60 7.57
CA ARG A 101 20.42 11.87 8.59
C ARG A 101 20.96 10.46 8.82
N PHE A 102 21.48 9.81 7.79
CA PHE A 102 21.92 8.41 7.82
C PHE A 102 23.22 8.22 7.01
N PRO A 103 24.37 8.71 7.52
CA PRO A 103 25.63 8.63 6.78
C PRO A 103 26.13 7.19 6.53
N ALA A 104 25.71 6.24 7.36
CA ALA A 104 26.03 4.81 7.20
C ALA A 104 25.03 4.06 6.30
N SER A 105 24.07 4.75 5.68
CA SER A 105 23.05 4.14 4.82
C SER A 105 23.65 3.58 3.53
N GLU A 106 23.07 2.49 3.03
CA GLU A 106 23.39 1.96 1.69
C GLU A 106 23.10 2.99 0.58
N ALA A 107 22.21 3.96 0.85
CA ALA A 107 21.95 5.09 -0.04
C ALA A 107 23.21 5.90 -0.39
N MET A 108 24.25 5.84 0.45
CA MET A 108 25.51 6.56 0.29
C MET A 108 26.62 5.74 -0.39
N GLN A 109 26.33 4.49 -0.78
CA GLN A 109 27.30 3.65 -1.48
C GLN A 109 27.23 3.92 -2.97
N ALA A 110 28.31 4.46 -3.54
CA ALA A 110 28.39 4.86 -4.94
C ALA A 110 27.84 3.84 -5.97
N PRO A 111 28.05 2.51 -5.82
CA PRO A 111 27.52 1.53 -6.78
C PRO A 111 25.99 1.44 -6.81
N VAL A 112 25.30 1.88 -5.75
CA VAL A 112 23.86 1.66 -5.53
C VAL A 112 23.09 2.98 -5.35
N THR A 113 23.78 4.07 -5.00
CA THR A 113 23.20 5.39 -4.67
C THR A 113 22.09 5.84 -5.60
N LEU A 114 22.31 5.87 -6.92
CA LEU A 114 21.32 6.39 -7.86
C LEU A 114 20.04 5.53 -7.85
N ARG A 115 20.20 4.21 -7.95
CA ARG A 115 19.09 3.24 -7.94
C ARG A 115 18.33 3.27 -6.62
N TYR A 116 19.04 3.42 -5.50
CA TYR A 116 18.46 3.57 -4.19
C TYR A 116 17.53 4.79 -4.12
N HIS A 117 18.01 5.96 -4.55
CA HIS A 117 17.22 7.18 -4.54
C HIS A 117 16.02 7.10 -5.49
N ILE A 118 16.18 6.46 -6.65
CA ILE A 118 15.05 6.21 -7.56
C ILE A 118 13.98 5.38 -6.87
N VAL A 119 14.33 4.23 -6.26
CA VAL A 119 13.35 3.40 -5.55
C VAL A 119 12.73 4.17 -4.38
N TYR A 120 13.52 4.90 -3.60
CA TYR A 120 13.02 5.76 -2.51
C TYR A 120 11.93 6.73 -2.98
N TYR A 121 12.18 7.49 -4.06
CA TYR A 121 11.20 8.44 -4.58
C TYR A 121 10.02 7.75 -5.26
N LEU A 122 10.23 6.64 -5.96
CA LEU A 122 9.12 5.89 -6.55
C LEU A 122 8.20 5.32 -5.46
N THR A 123 8.74 4.89 -4.31
CA THR A 123 7.94 4.45 -3.15
C THR A 123 7.11 5.58 -2.57
N PHE A 124 7.71 6.76 -2.40
CA PHE A 124 6.98 7.95 -1.99
C PHE A 124 5.84 8.30 -2.97
N LEU A 125 6.13 8.28 -4.28
CA LEU A 125 5.14 8.54 -5.32
C LEU A 125 4.05 7.47 -5.35
N ALA A 126 4.38 6.20 -5.06
CA ALA A 126 3.41 5.13 -4.94
C ALA A 126 2.43 5.39 -3.78
N LEU A 127 2.93 5.81 -2.61
CA LEU A 127 2.09 6.21 -1.49
C LEU A 127 1.21 7.42 -1.84
N LEU A 128 1.79 8.45 -2.45
CA LEU A 128 1.05 9.64 -2.87
C LEU A 128 -0.06 9.28 -3.88
N GLY A 129 0.26 8.50 -4.91
CA GLY A 129 -0.71 7.99 -5.88
C GLY A 129 -1.80 7.16 -5.21
N SER A 130 -1.43 6.35 -4.21
CA SER A 130 -2.38 5.52 -3.48
C SER A 130 -3.42 6.36 -2.73
N LEU A 131 -3.06 7.53 -2.18
CA LEU A 131 -4.03 8.43 -1.52
C LEU A 131 -5.15 8.87 -2.47
N PHE A 132 -4.81 9.24 -3.71
CA PHE A 132 -5.79 9.60 -4.73
C PHE A 132 -6.65 8.41 -5.18
N ALA A 133 -6.02 7.24 -5.37
CA ALA A 133 -6.73 6.03 -5.73
C ALA A 133 -7.69 5.59 -4.61
N MET A 134 -7.23 5.56 -3.37
CA MET A 134 -8.02 5.24 -2.18
C MET A 134 -9.19 6.21 -1.99
N ARG A 135 -8.97 7.53 -2.13
CA ARG A 135 -10.07 8.52 -2.11
C ARG A 135 -11.13 8.20 -3.14
N SER A 136 -10.70 7.83 -4.35
CA SER A 136 -11.62 7.48 -5.44
C SER A 136 -12.40 6.21 -5.14
N VAL A 137 -11.78 5.22 -4.49
CA VAL A 137 -12.44 4.01 -4.01
C VAL A 137 -13.51 4.37 -2.96
N CYS A 138 -13.16 5.17 -1.96
CA CYS A 138 -14.10 5.60 -0.91
C CYS A 138 -15.30 6.35 -1.47
N LEU A 139 -15.08 7.30 -2.39
CA LEU A 139 -16.18 8.03 -3.04
C LEU A 139 -17.11 7.10 -3.82
N ARG A 140 -16.56 6.12 -4.56
CA ARG A 140 -17.35 5.13 -5.31
C ARG A 140 -18.09 4.16 -4.40
N ALA A 141 -17.58 3.91 -3.20
CA ALA A 141 -18.24 3.11 -2.18
C ALA A 141 -19.41 3.84 -1.51
N GLY A 142 -19.57 5.15 -1.75
CA GLY A 142 -20.66 5.97 -1.19
C GLY A 142 -20.28 6.77 0.06
N ALA A 143 -18.98 6.90 0.37
CA ALA A 143 -18.54 7.71 1.50
C ALA A 143 -18.80 9.20 1.26
N SER A 144 -19.03 9.96 2.34
CA SER A 144 -19.09 11.43 2.24
C SER A 144 -17.74 11.99 1.72
N ALA A 145 -17.76 13.17 1.10
CA ALA A 145 -16.53 13.74 0.54
C ALA A 145 -15.43 13.99 1.59
N ALA A 146 -15.85 14.36 2.82
CA ALA A 146 -14.95 14.54 3.96
C ALA A 146 -14.35 13.19 4.40
N ALA A 147 -15.19 12.17 4.63
CA ALA A 147 -14.73 10.84 5.03
C ALA A 147 -13.85 10.17 3.95
N ALA A 148 -14.20 10.33 2.67
CA ALA A 148 -13.40 9.83 1.55
C ALA A 148 -12.05 10.54 1.45
N THR A 149 -11.93 11.76 1.96
CA THR A 149 -10.66 12.49 2.04
C THR A 149 -9.85 12.06 3.26
N ALA A 150 -10.49 11.90 4.43
CA ALA A 150 -9.85 11.58 5.69
C ALA A 150 -9.39 10.10 5.79
N ALA A 151 -10.19 9.14 5.34
CA ALA A 151 -9.86 7.72 5.46
C ALA A 151 -8.51 7.35 4.79
N PRO A 152 -8.19 7.79 3.55
CA PRO A 152 -6.87 7.59 2.97
C PRO A 152 -5.72 8.15 3.82
N LEU A 153 -5.92 9.32 4.47
CA LEU A 153 -4.91 9.93 5.33
C LEU A 153 -4.65 9.06 6.56
N VAL A 154 -5.72 8.58 7.19
CA VAL A 154 -5.64 7.68 8.34
C VAL A 154 -4.93 6.39 7.94
N ILE A 155 -5.29 5.76 6.82
CA ILE A 155 -4.62 4.54 6.34
C ILE A 155 -3.13 4.78 6.06
N ALA A 156 -2.77 5.90 5.42
CA ALA A 156 -1.37 6.22 5.18
C ALA A 156 -0.58 6.43 6.48
N LEU A 157 -1.16 7.10 7.48
CA LEU A 157 -0.54 7.30 8.79
C LEU A 157 -0.48 6.02 9.64
N LEU A 158 -1.38 5.08 9.40
CA LEU A 158 -1.35 3.76 10.03
C LEU A 158 -0.34 2.81 9.37
N LEU A 159 0.12 3.11 8.16
CA LEU A 159 0.98 2.20 7.41
C LEU A 159 2.28 1.87 8.16
N PRO A 160 3.03 2.82 8.77
CA PRO A 160 4.21 2.46 9.58
C PRO A 160 3.94 1.57 10.80
N PHE A 161 2.70 1.55 11.32
CA PHE A 161 2.28 0.61 12.36
C PHE A 161 2.00 -0.78 11.78
N PHE A 162 1.39 -0.86 10.59
CA PHE A 162 1.20 -2.14 9.92
C PHE A 162 2.51 -2.77 9.44
N LEU A 163 3.50 -1.93 9.14
CA LEU A 163 4.87 -2.35 8.88
C LEU A 163 5.62 -2.56 10.21
N THR A 164 5.04 -3.34 11.12
CA THR A 164 5.74 -3.80 12.33
C THR A 164 6.45 -5.12 12.03
N GLU A 165 7.61 -5.35 12.64
CA GLU A 165 8.50 -6.51 12.39
C GLU A 165 9.01 -6.67 10.94
N GLY A 166 8.59 -5.80 10.02
CA GLY A 166 9.14 -5.71 8.68
C GLY A 166 8.47 -4.61 7.86
N GLY A 167 9.27 -3.77 7.22
CA GLY A 167 8.78 -2.74 6.30
C GLY A 167 9.60 -2.71 5.02
N PHE A 168 8.92 -2.69 3.88
CA PHE A 168 9.61 -2.73 2.58
C PHE A 168 8.99 -1.77 1.57
N PHE A 169 9.82 -1.34 0.60
CA PHE A 169 9.40 -0.38 -0.43
C PHE A 169 8.19 -0.84 -1.25
N TYR A 170 8.05 -2.15 -1.47
CA TYR A 170 7.00 -2.74 -2.31
C TYR A 170 5.62 -2.76 -1.64
N ASP A 171 5.52 -2.51 -0.33
CA ASP A 171 4.23 -2.44 0.37
C ASP A 171 3.40 -1.22 -0.08
N PHE A 172 4.07 -0.11 -0.40
CA PHE A 172 3.41 1.11 -0.87
C PHE A 172 2.85 0.94 -2.28
N PHE A 173 3.59 0.25 -3.15
CA PHE A 173 3.10 -0.14 -4.47
C PHE A 173 1.95 -1.13 -4.39
N GLU A 174 1.99 -2.07 -3.43
CA GLU A 174 0.90 -3.00 -3.20
C GLU A 174 -0.41 -2.25 -2.89
N VAL A 175 -0.38 -1.27 -1.99
CA VAL A 175 -1.56 -0.43 -1.68
C VAL A 175 -2.06 0.30 -2.93
N LEU A 176 -1.16 0.92 -3.70
CA LEU A 176 -1.52 1.60 -4.95
C LEU A 176 -2.19 0.63 -5.95
N PHE A 177 -1.57 -0.52 -6.21
CA PHE A 177 -2.08 -1.48 -7.18
C PHE A 177 -3.40 -2.10 -6.76
N MET A 178 -3.59 -2.42 -5.48
CA MET A 178 -4.87 -2.93 -4.96
C MET A 178 -5.98 -1.89 -5.15
N ALA A 179 -5.73 -0.62 -4.81
CA ALA A 179 -6.70 0.45 -5.02
C ALA A 179 -7.03 0.66 -6.51
N CYS A 180 -6.00 0.67 -7.38
CA CYS A 180 -6.18 0.76 -8.83
C CYS A 180 -6.97 -0.43 -9.39
N ALA A 181 -6.69 -1.64 -8.94
CA ALA A 181 -7.39 -2.83 -9.40
C ALA A 181 -8.88 -2.81 -9.03
N ILE A 182 -9.21 -2.39 -7.81
CA ILE A 182 -10.61 -2.15 -7.43
C ILE A 182 -11.25 -1.12 -8.36
N LEU A 183 -10.58 0.02 -8.63
CA LEU A 183 -11.12 1.08 -9.49
C LEU A 183 -11.36 0.62 -10.94
N LEU A 184 -10.53 -0.29 -11.46
CA LEU A 184 -10.64 -0.85 -12.81
C LEU A 184 -11.71 -1.94 -12.89
N ALA A 185 -11.83 -2.76 -11.86
CA ALA A 185 -12.90 -3.76 -11.72
C ALA A 185 -14.28 -3.12 -11.45
N TRP A 186 -14.31 -1.91 -10.89
CA TRP A 186 -15.54 -1.24 -10.48
C TRP A 186 -16.41 -0.81 -11.66
N ARG A 187 -17.65 -1.32 -11.69
CA ARG A 187 -18.69 -0.97 -12.66
C ARG A 187 -18.16 -0.86 -14.10
N ILE A 188 -17.67 -1.96 -14.65
CA ILE A 188 -17.13 -2.03 -16.02
C ILE A 188 -18.23 -1.64 -17.01
N PRO A 189 -17.96 -0.74 -17.98
CA PRO A 189 -18.98 -0.24 -18.90
C PRO A 189 -19.25 -1.25 -20.02
N VAL A 190 -19.95 -2.35 -19.71
CA VAL A 190 -20.24 -3.47 -20.63
C VAL A 190 -21.00 -3.04 -21.90
N GLU A 191 -21.78 -1.97 -21.84
CA GLU A 191 -22.46 -1.38 -23.00
C GLU A 191 -21.50 -0.77 -24.03
N ARG A 192 -20.25 -0.50 -23.65
CA ARG A 192 -19.20 0.07 -24.51
C ARG A 192 -18.06 -0.93 -24.64
N PRO A 193 -18.14 -1.91 -25.56
CA PRO A 193 -17.26 -3.08 -25.57
C PRO A 193 -15.78 -2.71 -25.66
N VAL A 194 -15.42 -1.72 -26.49
CA VAL A 194 -14.03 -1.24 -26.61
C VAL A 194 -13.50 -0.68 -25.28
N ARG A 195 -14.32 0.10 -24.56
CA ARG A 195 -13.92 0.66 -23.25
C ARG A 195 -13.88 -0.42 -22.16
N ALA A 196 -14.78 -1.39 -22.21
CA ALA A 196 -14.76 -2.54 -21.32
C ALA A 196 -13.48 -3.38 -21.52
N ALA A 197 -13.15 -3.69 -22.78
CA ALA A 197 -11.92 -4.40 -23.15
C ALA A 197 -10.67 -3.63 -22.70
N GLY A 198 -10.61 -2.31 -22.95
CA GLY A 198 -9.51 -1.47 -22.48
C GLY A 198 -9.35 -1.47 -20.96
N ARG A 199 -10.46 -1.41 -20.19
CA ARG A 199 -10.41 -1.53 -18.71
C ARG A 199 -9.94 -2.89 -18.24
N LEU A 200 -10.43 -3.96 -18.84
CA LEU A 200 -10.03 -5.33 -18.49
C LEU A 200 -8.56 -5.59 -18.85
N GLY A 201 -8.10 -5.10 -20.01
CA GLY A 201 -6.70 -5.14 -20.40
C GLY A 201 -5.81 -4.37 -19.42
N LEU A 202 -6.21 -3.16 -19.03
CA LEU A 202 -5.47 -2.39 -18.02
C LEU A 202 -5.49 -3.07 -16.65
N LEU A 203 -6.58 -3.74 -16.26
CA LEU A 203 -6.65 -4.54 -15.04
C LEU A 203 -5.68 -5.72 -15.09
N ALA A 204 -5.54 -6.40 -16.25
CA ALA A 204 -4.56 -7.45 -16.44
C ALA A 204 -3.11 -6.93 -16.36
N VAL A 205 -2.82 -5.75 -16.94
CA VAL A 205 -1.51 -5.09 -16.82
C VAL A 205 -1.22 -4.74 -15.35
N VAL A 206 -2.17 -4.15 -14.63
CA VAL A 206 -2.03 -3.86 -13.20
C VAL A 206 -1.80 -5.15 -12.41
N ALA A 207 -2.52 -6.23 -12.71
CA ALA A 207 -2.33 -7.51 -12.04
C ALA A 207 -0.94 -8.11 -12.29
N ALA A 208 -0.42 -8.01 -13.52
CA ALA A 208 0.93 -8.43 -13.86
C ALA A 208 1.98 -7.61 -13.10
N MET A 209 1.90 -6.27 -13.16
CA MET A 209 2.83 -5.36 -12.47
C MET A 209 2.77 -5.54 -10.95
N ALA A 210 1.58 -5.71 -10.39
CA ALA A 210 1.40 -5.89 -8.96
C ALA A 210 1.95 -7.23 -8.48
N THR A 211 1.83 -8.29 -9.29
CA THR A 211 2.47 -9.59 -9.00
C THR A 211 3.98 -9.51 -9.11
N TRP A 212 4.49 -8.74 -10.10
CA TRP A 212 5.91 -8.46 -10.23
C TRP A 212 6.48 -7.66 -9.05
N ASN A 213 5.65 -6.81 -8.44
CA ASN A 213 5.97 -6.10 -7.21
C ASN A 213 5.91 -7.02 -5.98
N LYS A 214 4.84 -7.81 -5.83
CA LYS A 214 4.62 -8.71 -4.69
C LYS A 214 3.70 -9.88 -5.08
N GLU A 215 4.13 -11.13 -4.87
CA GLU A 215 3.34 -12.29 -5.33
C GLU A 215 1.97 -12.42 -4.65
N ALA A 216 1.76 -11.82 -3.48
CA ALA A 216 0.48 -11.80 -2.79
C ALA A 216 -0.68 -11.34 -3.70
N PHE A 217 -0.39 -10.52 -4.71
CA PHE A 217 -1.39 -10.06 -5.67
C PHE A 217 -2.05 -11.20 -6.47
N PHE A 218 -1.33 -12.32 -6.67
CA PHE A 218 -1.87 -13.54 -7.28
C PHE A 218 -3.12 -14.06 -6.55
N PHE A 219 -3.12 -13.98 -5.22
CA PHE A 219 -4.27 -14.37 -4.41
C PHE A 219 -5.29 -13.23 -4.30
N TYR A 220 -4.83 -11.98 -4.27
CA TYR A 220 -5.69 -10.81 -4.17
C TYR A 220 -6.70 -10.70 -5.32
N VAL A 221 -6.33 -11.05 -6.56
CA VAL A 221 -7.24 -10.93 -7.71
C VAL A 221 -8.53 -11.75 -7.55
N VAL A 222 -8.51 -12.83 -6.77
CA VAL A 222 -9.70 -13.62 -6.44
C VAL A 222 -10.72 -12.79 -5.66
N THR A 223 -10.25 -11.90 -4.79
CA THR A 223 -11.10 -11.00 -3.99
C THR A 223 -11.80 -9.92 -4.82
N LEU A 224 -11.41 -9.73 -6.09
CA LEU A 224 -12.06 -8.78 -7.01
C LEU A 224 -13.36 -9.34 -7.60
N TYR A 225 -13.62 -10.65 -7.47
CA TYR A 225 -14.84 -11.30 -7.98
C TYR A 225 -16.14 -10.54 -7.66
N PRO A 226 -16.47 -10.23 -6.39
CA PRO A 226 -17.72 -9.54 -6.07
C PRO A 226 -17.80 -8.13 -6.66
N ILE A 227 -16.66 -7.46 -6.85
CA ILE A 227 -16.61 -6.13 -7.46
C ILE A 227 -16.88 -6.23 -8.97
N LEU A 228 -16.28 -7.21 -9.66
CA LEU A 228 -16.54 -7.49 -11.08
C LEU A 228 -18.01 -7.86 -11.32
N ARG A 229 -18.64 -8.54 -10.35
CA ARG A 229 -20.07 -8.90 -10.36
C ARG A 229 -21.03 -7.71 -10.33
N LEU A 230 -20.54 -6.49 -10.09
CA LEU A 230 -21.33 -5.25 -10.26
C LEU A 230 -21.75 -5.01 -11.72
N SER A 231 -21.03 -5.57 -12.69
CA SER A 231 -21.32 -5.35 -14.12
C SER A 231 -21.26 -6.62 -14.96
N LEU A 232 -20.61 -7.68 -14.47
CA LEU A 232 -20.45 -8.92 -15.21
C LEU A 232 -21.34 -10.03 -14.64
N PRO A 233 -21.98 -10.85 -15.50
CA PRO A 233 -22.60 -12.11 -15.10
C PRO A 233 -21.60 -13.05 -14.41
N ARG A 234 -22.13 -14.03 -13.67
CA ARG A 234 -21.33 -14.96 -12.83
C ARG A 234 -20.15 -15.57 -13.58
N LEU A 235 -20.43 -16.17 -14.74
CA LEU A 235 -19.44 -16.88 -15.55
C LEU A 235 -18.39 -15.92 -16.09
N LYS A 236 -18.79 -14.78 -16.66
CA LYS A 236 -17.85 -13.78 -17.20
C LYS A 236 -16.93 -13.22 -16.11
N ALA A 237 -17.47 -12.91 -14.93
CA ALA A 237 -16.64 -12.46 -13.80
C ALA A 237 -15.64 -13.55 -13.36
N ALA A 238 -16.07 -14.82 -13.30
CA ALA A 238 -15.18 -15.94 -12.98
C ALA A 238 -14.08 -16.12 -14.03
N THR A 239 -14.42 -16.03 -15.32
CA THR A 239 -13.43 -16.08 -16.43
C THR A 239 -12.43 -14.95 -16.35
N VAL A 240 -12.86 -13.73 -16.03
CA VAL A 240 -11.94 -12.59 -15.82
C VAL A 240 -11.00 -12.88 -14.65
N VAL A 241 -11.51 -13.33 -13.51
CA VAL A 241 -10.67 -13.69 -12.35
C VAL A 241 -9.68 -14.79 -12.71
N ALA A 242 -10.13 -15.86 -13.39
CA ALA A 242 -9.25 -16.94 -13.84
C ALA A 242 -8.16 -16.43 -14.81
N GLY A 243 -8.50 -15.54 -15.73
CA GLY A 243 -7.54 -14.88 -16.62
C GLY A 243 -6.53 -14.02 -15.86
N LEU A 244 -6.95 -13.28 -14.84
CA LEU A 244 -6.05 -12.51 -13.98
C LEU A 244 -5.11 -13.43 -13.19
N VAL A 245 -5.64 -14.51 -12.59
CA VAL A 245 -4.84 -15.52 -11.89
C VAL A 245 -3.81 -16.14 -12.83
N PHE A 246 -4.18 -16.45 -14.07
CA PHE A 246 -3.26 -16.95 -15.09
C PHE A 246 -2.13 -15.96 -15.39
N VAL A 247 -2.46 -14.67 -15.62
CA VAL A 247 -1.47 -13.61 -15.84
C VAL A 247 -0.52 -13.47 -14.65
N CYS A 248 -1.06 -13.43 -13.43
CA CYS A 248 -0.26 -13.41 -12.20
C CYS A 248 0.63 -14.65 -12.11
N GLY A 249 0.11 -15.84 -12.44
CA GLY A 249 0.84 -17.10 -12.42
C GLY A 249 2.03 -17.10 -13.39
N CYS A 250 1.86 -16.57 -14.60
CA CYS A 250 2.95 -16.42 -15.56
C CYS A 250 4.07 -15.52 -15.02
N VAL A 251 3.72 -14.35 -14.45
CA VAL A 251 4.71 -13.44 -13.85
C VAL A 251 5.42 -14.10 -12.66
N TYR A 252 4.66 -14.77 -11.80
CA TYR A 252 5.18 -15.49 -10.64
C TYR A 252 6.19 -16.58 -11.05
N LEU A 253 5.86 -17.39 -12.05
CA LEU A 253 6.76 -18.42 -12.56
C LEU A 253 8.00 -17.82 -13.22
N ALA A 254 7.85 -16.76 -14.02
CA ALA A 254 8.97 -16.09 -14.68
C ALA A 254 10.02 -15.58 -13.67
N LEU A 255 9.58 -14.97 -12.56
CA LEU A 255 10.49 -14.51 -11.50
C LEU A 255 11.21 -15.67 -10.81
N ARG A 256 10.51 -16.77 -10.56
CA ARG A 256 11.09 -17.96 -9.91
C ARG A 256 12.13 -18.65 -10.78
N VAL A 257 11.88 -18.72 -12.09
CA VAL A 257 12.86 -19.25 -13.05
C VAL A 257 14.07 -18.33 -13.10
N ARG A 258 13.86 -17.01 -13.21
CA ARG A 258 14.95 -16.03 -13.31
C ARG A 258 15.89 -16.04 -12.11
N TYR A 259 15.36 -16.19 -10.89
CA TYR A 259 16.15 -16.18 -9.65
C TYR A 259 16.24 -17.55 -8.99
N ALA A 260 16.17 -18.63 -9.77
CA ALA A 260 16.24 -20.00 -9.25
C ALA A 260 17.57 -20.31 -8.56
N GLY A 261 18.66 -19.67 -8.99
CA GLY A 261 20.01 -19.81 -8.43
C GLY A 261 20.26 -18.99 -7.16
N ASN A 262 19.38 -18.07 -6.78
CA ASN A 262 19.55 -17.27 -5.57
C ASN A 262 19.34 -18.14 -4.31
N PRO A 263 20.07 -17.86 -3.21
CA PRO A 263 19.90 -18.56 -1.94
C PRO A 263 18.52 -18.33 -1.31
N GLY A 264 18.15 -19.12 -0.31
CA GLY A 264 16.85 -19.01 0.39
C GLY A 264 15.74 -19.86 -0.24
N GLY A 265 14.52 -19.73 0.30
CA GLY A 265 13.38 -20.58 -0.04
C GLY A 265 12.32 -19.91 -0.91
N ALA A 266 11.40 -20.72 -1.45
CA ALA A 266 10.24 -20.25 -2.20
C ALA A 266 9.31 -19.35 -1.36
N VAL A 267 9.14 -19.72 -0.11
CA VAL A 267 8.33 -19.08 0.92
C VAL A 267 9.03 -19.35 2.24
N SER A 268 8.83 -18.48 3.23
CA SER A 268 9.21 -18.78 4.61
C SER A 268 8.03 -19.50 5.26
N PHE A 269 8.15 -20.81 5.46
CA PHE A 269 7.11 -21.59 6.12
C PHE A 269 7.31 -21.48 7.63
N GLN A 270 6.41 -20.79 8.31
CA GLN A 270 6.48 -20.51 9.75
C GLN A 270 5.17 -20.92 10.43
N PRO A 271 4.76 -22.20 10.30
CA PRO A 271 3.46 -22.64 10.78
C PRO A 271 3.38 -22.46 12.29
N GLY A 272 2.35 -21.73 12.74
CA GLY A 272 2.09 -21.56 14.15
C GLY A 272 2.96 -20.52 14.86
N ALA A 273 4.08 -20.06 14.28
CA ALA A 273 4.90 -19.00 14.90
C ALA A 273 4.05 -17.76 15.20
N ASN A 274 3.27 -17.32 14.21
CA ASN A 274 2.34 -16.22 14.38
C ASN A 274 1.19 -16.53 15.34
N PHE A 275 0.69 -17.77 15.34
CA PHE A 275 -0.37 -18.17 16.26
C PHE A 275 0.10 -18.13 17.72
N PHE A 276 1.27 -18.72 18.02
CA PHE A 276 1.87 -18.68 19.35
C PHE A 276 2.26 -17.26 19.76
N TYR A 277 2.70 -16.42 18.83
CA TYR A 277 2.94 -15.00 19.09
C TYR A 277 1.69 -14.29 19.64
N PHE A 278 0.49 -14.56 19.09
CA PHE A 278 -0.75 -13.93 19.59
C PHE A 278 -1.35 -14.62 20.83
N LEU A 279 -0.88 -15.81 21.22
CA LEU A 279 -1.31 -16.45 22.46
C LEU A 279 -0.64 -15.84 23.71
N ASP A 280 0.55 -15.25 23.56
CA ASP A 280 1.24 -14.58 24.65
C ASP A 280 0.62 -13.18 24.92
N PRO A 281 -0.03 -12.97 26.09
CA PRO A 281 -0.64 -11.68 26.43
C PRO A 281 0.36 -10.51 26.42
N GLY A 282 1.64 -10.76 26.71
CA GLY A 282 2.68 -9.72 26.70
C GLY A 282 2.86 -9.07 25.32
N ASN A 283 2.65 -9.85 24.25
CA ASN A 283 2.79 -9.39 22.87
C ASN A 283 1.73 -8.37 22.46
N TRP A 284 0.57 -8.35 23.13
CA TRP A 284 -0.52 -7.42 22.86
C TRP A 284 -0.27 -6.00 23.37
N PHE A 285 0.67 -5.84 24.31
CA PHE A 285 1.01 -4.57 24.94
C PHE A 285 2.42 -4.08 24.62
N ARG A 286 3.14 -4.79 23.71
CA ARG A 286 4.45 -4.34 23.24
C ARG A 286 4.35 -2.98 22.56
N THR A 287 5.39 -2.19 22.75
CA THR A 287 5.58 -0.90 22.08
C THR A 287 6.70 -0.98 21.07
N GLU A 288 6.68 -0.10 20.09
CA GLU A 288 7.73 0.09 19.10
C GLU A 288 7.92 1.59 18.82
N SER A 289 9.10 1.98 18.36
CA SER A 289 9.34 3.35 17.92
C SER A 289 8.68 3.59 16.57
N THR A 290 7.61 4.38 16.55
CA THR A 290 6.90 4.79 15.33
C THR A 290 6.75 6.31 15.35
N TYR A 291 7.12 6.96 14.24
CA TYR A 291 7.23 8.43 14.17
C TYR A 291 8.18 9.05 15.22
N GLY A 292 9.17 8.29 15.70
CA GLY A 292 10.14 8.75 16.70
C GLY A 292 9.61 8.75 18.14
N VAL A 293 8.42 8.19 18.38
CA VAL A 293 7.82 8.06 19.70
C VAL A 293 7.53 6.58 19.99
N ALA A 294 7.69 6.17 21.25
CA ALA A 294 7.28 4.83 21.69
C ALA A 294 5.75 4.74 21.68
N LEU A 295 5.21 3.94 20.76
CA LEU A 295 3.77 3.76 20.56
C LEU A 295 3.42 2.27 20.56
N PRO A 296 2.14 1.90 20.74
CA PRO A 296 1.71 0.51 20.65
C PRO A 296 2.12 -0.11 19.31
N LYS A 297 2.65 -1.33 19.35
CA LYS A 297 3.05 -2.10 18.18
C LYS A 297 1.87 -2.36 17.23
N GLY A 298 2.15 -2.55 15.95
CA GLY A 298 1.16 -3.12 15.01
C GLY A 298 0.51 -4.39 15.55
N LEU A 299 -0.80 -4.53 15.35
CA LEU A 299 -1.64 -5.61 15.92
C LEU A 299 -1.65 -5.70 17.45
N SER A 300 -1.21 -4.67 18.17
CA SER A 300 -1.47 -4.54 19.62
C SER A 300 -2.96 -4.51 19.93
N ALA A 301 -3.32 -4.72 21.21
CA ALA A 301 -4.70 -4.65 21.68
C ALA A 301 -5.38 -3.31 21.31
N VAL A 302 -4.64 -2.20 21.40
CA VAL A 302 -5.12 -0.87 21.02
C VAL A 302 -5.47 -0.81 19.53
N MET A 303 -4.61 -1.35 18.68
CA MET A 303 -4.82 -1.34 17.23
C MET A 303 -5.98 -2.24 16.82
N VAL A 304 -6.09 -3.43 17.44
CA VAL A 304 -7.19 -4.37 17.19
C VAL A 304 -8.51 -3.78 17.67
N LEU A 305 -8.55 -3.09 18.83
CA LEU A 305 -9.74 -2.40 19.32
C LEU A 305 -10.18 -1.29 18.35
N MET A 306 -9.24 -0.50 17.83
CA MET A 306 -9.53 0.52 16.83
C MET A 306 -10.13 -0.10 15.56
N ILE A 307 -9.52 -1.16 15.02
CA ILE A 307 -10.02 -1.87 13.84
C ILE A 307 -11.41 -2.46 14.11
N ALA A 308 -11.64 -3.06 15.28
CA ALA A 308 -12.92 -3.60 15.68
C ALA A 308 -14.01 -2.52 15.77
N GLY A 309 -13.72 -1.37 16.38
CA GLY A 309 -14.66 -0.25 16.46
C GLY A 309 -15.04 0.31 15.08
N VAL A 310 -14.06 0.43 14.18
CA VAL A 310 -14.27 0.81 12.78
C VAL A 310 -15.10 -0.24 12.05
N ALA A 311 -14.79 -1.53 12.25
CA ALA A 311 -15.52 -2.62 11.62
C ALA A 311 -16.99 -2.65 12.06
N VAL A 312 -17.26 -2.61 13.37
CA VAL A 312 -18.62 -2.63 13.93
C VAL A 312 -19.46 -1.48 13.38
N THR A 313 -18.88 -0.28 13.33
CA THR A 313 -19.57 0.93 12.84
C THR A 313 -19.75 0.89 11.31
N GLY A 314 -18.69 0.62 10.58
CA GLY A 314 -18.66 0.70 9.11
C GLY A 314 -19.36 -0.46 8.41
N TRP A 315 -19.44 -1.65 9.02
CA TRP A 315 -19.93 -2.87 8.39
C TRP A 315 -21.36 -2.74 7.87
N ARG A 316 -22.25 -2.12 8.67
CA ARG A 316 -23.66 -1.92 8.32
C ARG A 316 -23.84 -0.99 7.13
N LEU A 317 -22.88 -0.10 6.89
CA LEU A 317 -22.91 0.85 5.78
C LEU A 317 -22.15 0.37 4.54
N LEU A 318 -21.34 -0.69 4.66
CA LEU A 318 -20.62 -1.25 3.51
C LEU A 318 -21.60 -1.73 2.42
N PRO A 319 -21.34 -1.37 1.14
CA PRO A 319 -22.02 -2.00 0.02
C PRO A 319 -21.84 -3.52 0.03
N ALA A 320 -22.88 -4.28 -0.34
CA ALA A 320 -22.84 -5.74 -0.33
C ALA A 320 -21.64 -6.37 -1.09
N PRO A 321 -21.24 -5.86 -2.28
CA PRO A 321 -20.04 -6.35 -2.98
C PRO A 321 -18.75 -6.18 -2.16
N PHE A 322 -18.64 -5.10 -1.38
CA PHE A 322 -17.50 -4.87 -0.51
C PHE A 322 -17.50 -5.77 0.72
N ARG A 323 -18.68 -6.09 1.29
CA ARG A 323 -18.75 -7.10 2.36
C ARG A 323 -18.24 -8.45 1.88
N LEU A 324 -18.64 -8.87 0.68
CA LEU A 324 -18.12 -10.10 0.07
C LEU A 324 -16.62 -10.00 -0.23
N HIS A 325 -16.13 -8.86 -0.70
CA HIS A 325 -14.69 -8.63 -0.87
C HIS A 325 -13.94 -8.81 0.45
N VAL A 326 -14.45 -8.24 1.56
CA VAL A 326 -13.86 -8.40 2.90
C VAL A 326 -13.83 -9.88 3.31
N LEU A 327 -14.94 -10.60 3.15
CA LEU A 327 -15.02 -12.02 3.51
C LEU A 327 -14.06 -12.88 2.68
N MET A 328 -13.96 -12.62 1.37
CA MET A 328 -13.00 -13.33 0.50
C MET A 328 -11.56 -13.00 0.86
N ALA A 329 -11.26 -11.72 1.14
CA ALA A 329 -9.92 -11.31 1.57
C ALA A 329 -9.54 -11.93 2.91
N LEU A 330 -10.47 -12.06 3.87
CA LEU A 330 -10.25 -12.78 5.12
C LEU A 330 -10.01 -14.28 4.88
N ALA A 331 -10.88 -14.92 4.09
CA ALA A 331 -10.79 -16.35 3.80
C ALA A 331 -9.50 -16.75 3.08
N VAL A 332 -8.92 -15.84 2.30
CA VAL A 332 -7.65 -16.06 1.61
C VAL A 332 -6.47 -15.65 2.48
N ASN A 333 -6.51 -14.45 3.07
CA ASN A 333 -5.32 -13.85 3.66
C ASN A 333 -5.03 -14.33 5.09
N VAL A 334 -6.05 -14.67 5.87
CA VAL A 334 -5.85 -15.19 7.24
C VAL A 334 -5.14 -16.55 7.24
N PRO A 335 -5.53 -17.54 6.41
CA PRO A 335 -4.75 -18.78 6.30
C PRO A 335 -3.31 -18.55 5.87
N LEU A 336 -3.07 -17.68 4.87
CA LEU A 336 -1.71 -17.35 4.44
C LEU A 336 -0.89 -16.70 5.55
N PHE A 337 -1.51 -15.79 6.32
CA PHE A 337 -0.90 -15.13 7.47
C PHE A 337 -0.48 -16.13 8.56
N LEU A 338 -1.34 -17.10 8.88
CA LEU A 338 -1.05 -18.09 9.92
C LEU A 338 0.03 -19.12 9.51
N LEU A 339 0.19 -19.37 8.21
CA LEU A 339 1.12 -20.37 7.68
C LEU A 339 2.49 -19.80 7.28
N PHE A 340 2.55 -18.56 6.82
CA PHE A 340 3.75 -18.02 6.11
C PHE A 340 4.28 -16.69 6.64
N ALA A 341 3.56 -15.98 7.50
CA ALA A 341 4.02 -14.70 8.02
C ALA A 341 4.92 -14.88 9.24
N ALA A 342 5.93 -14.02 9.38
CA ALA A 342 6.75 -13.98 10.57
C ALA A 342 5.96 -13.48 11.79
N GLU A 343 6.49 -13.76 12.97
CA GLU A 343 5.87 -13.42 14.27
C GLU A 343 5.51 -11.94 14.36
N GLY A 344 4.22 -11.64 14.47
CA GLY A 344 3.70 -10.28 14.59
C GLY A 344 3.76 -9.43 13.32
N GLU A 345 4.14 -9.99 12.16
CA GLU A 345 4.33 -9.26 10.90
C GLU A 345 2.99 -8.82 10.27
N ALA A 346 2.42 -7.72 10.78
CA ALA A 346 1.08 -7.25 10.41
C ALA A 346 0.91 -6.90 8.92
N ARG A 347 2.03 -6.64 8.22
CA ARG A 347 2.02 -6.30 6.79
C ARG A 347 1.52 -7.44 5.90
N ASN A 348 1.57 -8.68 6.37
CA ASN A 348 1.09 -9.84 5.64
C ASN A 348 -0.44 -9.87 5.58
N LEU A 349 -1.12 -9.03 6.38
CA LEU A 349 -2.55 -8.79 6.28
C LEU A 349 -2.92 -7.72 5.21
N SER A 350 -2.00 -7.34 4.32
CA SER A 350 -2.15 -6.26 3.33
C SER A 350 -3.38 -6.36 2.42
N MET A 351 -3.83 -7.57 2.07
CA MET A 351 -5.05 -7.76 1.25
C MET A 351 -6.31 -7.21 1.93
N LEU A 352 -6.28 -7.03 3.25
CA LEU A 352 -7.37 -6.43 4.02
C LEU A 352 -7.32 -4.90 4.02
N TYR A 353 -6.24 -4.25 3.57
CA TYR A 353 -6.13 -2.79 3.62
C TYR A 353 -7.20 -2.07 2.80
N PRO A 354 -7.55 -2.51 1.58
CA PRO A 354 -8.66 -1.89 0.86
C PRO A 354 -10.00 -2.07 1.57
N SER A 355 -10.19 -3.20 2.26
CA SER A 355 -11.39 -3.47 3.07
C SER A 355 -11.45 -2.55 4.29
N LEU A 356 -10.33 -2.42 5.01
CA LEU A 356 -10.20 -1.52 6.16
C LEU A 356 -10.40 -0.05 5.75
N LEU A 357 -9.88 0.36 4.59
CA LEU A 357 -10.07 1.69 4.02
C LEU A 357 -11.56 2.02 3.86
N VAL A 358 -12.32 1.13 3.23
CA VAL A 358 -13.75 1.39 2.97
C VAL A 358 -14.54 1.33 4.27
N LEU A 359 -14.23 0.41 5.18
CA LEU A 359 -14.80 0.38 6.53
C LEU A 359 -14.56 1.69 7.28
N MET A 360 -13.33 2.19 7.26
CA MET A 360 -12.93 3.47 7.85
C MET A 360 -13.73 4.63 7.25
N ALA A 361 -13.84 4.68 5.92
CA ALA A 361 -14.61 5.72 5.24
C ALA A 361 -16.11 5.67 5.58
N MET A 362 -16.67 4.47 5.72
CA MET A 362 -18.07 4.29 6.14
C MET A 362 -18.28 4.70 7.60
N ALA A 363 -17.39 4.28 8.51
CA ALA A 363 -17.45 4.65 9.92
C ALA A 363 -17.34 6.17 10.13
N LEU A 364 -16.38 6.81 9.46
CA LEU A 364 -16.22 8.27 9.48
C LEU A 364 -17.45 8.98 8.91
N THR A 365 -18.06 8.44 7.85
CA THR A 365 -19.32 8.97 7.30
C THR A 365 -20.43 8.92 8.35
N ALA A 366 -20.57 7.79 9.06
CA ALA A 366 -21.56 7.64 10.13
C ALA A 366 -21.35 8.67 11.25
N TRP A 367 -20.13 8.75 11.79
CA TRP A 367 -19.80 9.63 12.91
C TRP A 367 -19.96 11.11 12.55
N MET A 368 -19.58 11.50 11.34
CA MET A 368 -19.76 12.88 10.87
C MET A 368 -21.23 13.24 10.67
N ASN A 369 -22.06 12.29 10.24
CA ASN A 369 -23.50 12.52 10.09
C ASN A 369 -24.21 12.61 11.45
N THR A 370 -23.80 11.84 12.45
CA THR A 370 -24.35 11.94 13.82
C THR A 370 -23.92 13.22 14.54
N ALA A 371 -22.74 13.76 14.20
CA ALA A 371 -22.20 14.98 14.80
C ALA A 371 -22.73 16.27 14.17
N ALA A 372 -23.36 16.21 13.00
CA ALA A 372 -23.98 17.38 12.37
C ALA A 372 -25.23 17.77 13.20
N PRO A 373 -25.29 18.97 13.79
CA PRO A 373 -26.47 19.39 14.53
C PRO A 373 -27.66 19.39 13.58
N THR A 374 -28.73 18.70 13.97
CA THR A 374 -30.04 18.87 13.35
C THR A 374 -30.40 20.36 13.44
N ALA A 375 -30.40 21.04 12.29
CA ALA A 375 -30.82 22.44 12.16
C ALA A 375 -32.25 22.71 12.67
N ALA A 376 -32.99 21.67 13.09
CA ALA A 376 -34.31 21.75 13.70
C ALA A 376 -34.33 22.20 15.18
N GLY A 377 -33.16 22.44 15.81
CA GLY A 377 -33.08 22.83 17.23
C GLY A 377 -33.03 24.34 17.51
N VAL A 378 -32.84 25.19 16.49
CA VAL A 378 -32.64 26.63 16.68
C VAL A 378 -33.95 27.44 16.61
N ASP A 379 -35.00 26.92 15.95
CA ASP A 379 -36.29 27.62 15.85
C ASP A 379 -37.25 27.42 17.03
N ARG A 380 -36.93 26.54 18.00
CA ARG A 380 -37.79 26.31 19.18
C ARG A 380 -37.37 27.07 20.44
N ALA A 381 -36.30 27.86 20.38
CA ALA A 381 -35.87 28.71 21.50
C ALA A 381 -36.25 30.20 21.31
N GLN A 382 -37.02 30.54 20.27
CA GLN A 382 -37.45 31.91 19.97
C GLN A 382 -38.95 32.02 19.57
N ALA A 383 -39.79 31.09 20.00
CA ALA A 383 -41.24 31.19 19.84
C ALA A 383 -41.95 31.20 21.18
#